data_AF-S2E529-F1
#
_entry.id   AF-S2E529-F1
#
_cell.length_a   1.000
_cell.length_b   1.000
_cell.length_c   1.000
_cell.angle_alpha   90.00
_cell.angle_beta   90.00
_cell.angle_gamma   90.00
#
_symmetry.space_group_name_H-M   'P 1'
#
loop_
_entity.id
_entity.type
_entity.pdbx_description
1 polymer ?
#
loop_
_entity_poly.entity_id
_entity_poly.type
_entity_poly.pdbx_seq_one_letter_code
_entity_poly.pdbx_strand_id
1 'polypeptide(L)'
;MKTFERNLLEKAKNLIDKFPFLAINGPIQSGKTTLAKMLKPNYQYVNLELPQERNYAKSDPLGFLNTYQNGVIYRAILRALTKGYSRLPKFTFTIQVFCVVY
;
A
#
# COMPACT_ATOMS: atom_id res chain seq x y z
N MET A 1 -5.39 3.55 -28.67
CA MET A 1 -5.65 3.04 -27.30
C MET A 1 -6.50 4.08 -26.58
N LYS A 2 -7.73 3.76 -26.19
CA LYS A 2 -8.66 4.72 -25.55
C LYS A 2 -8.28 4.84 -24.07
N THR A 3 -7.60 5.91 -23.68
CA THR A 3 -7.22 6.17 -22.30
C THR A 3 -8.44 6.72 -21.57
N PHE A 4 -9.12 5.89 -20.77
CA PHE A 4 -10.18 6.38 -19.89
C PHE A 4 -9.55 7.25 -18.81
N GLU A 5 -9.99 8.50 -18.68
CA GLU A 5 -9.56 9.38 -17.60
C GLU A 5 -9.97 8.78 -16.26
N ARG A 6 -8.98 8.37 -15.46
CA ARG A 6 -9.23 7.87 -14.10
C ARG A 6 -9.54 9.07 -13.21
N ASN A 7 -10.81 9.44 -13.10
CA ASN A 7 -11.29 10.53 -12.22
C ASN A 7 -10.79 10.37 -10.75
N LEU A 8 -10.54 9.14 -10.33
CA LEU A 8 -9.97 8.79 -9.03
C LEU A 8 -8.50 9.19 -8.83
N LEU A 9 -7.74 9.43 -9.89
CA LEU A 9 -6.30 9.70 -9.80
C LEU A 9 -6.02 11.01 -9.07
N GLU A 10 -6.70 12.10 -9.46
CA GLU A 10 -6.52 13.41 -8.82
C GLU A 10 -6.96 13.39 -7.36
N LYS A 11 -8.07 12.72 -7.07
CA LYS A 11 -8.53 12.55 -5.68
C LYS A 11 -7.54 11.71 -4.86
N ALA A 12 -7.01 10.63 -5.42
CA ALA A 12 -6.04 9.78 -4.76
C ALA A 12 -4.70 10.50 -4.51
N LYS A 13 -4.21 11.31 -5.46
CA LYS A 13 -3.04 12.18 -5.26
C LYS A 13 -3.26 13.17 -4.11
N ASN A 14 -4.44 13.78 -4.02
CA ASN A 14 -4.72 14.72 -2.93
C ASN A 14 -4.84 14.04 -1.56
N LEU A 15 -5.25 12.76 -1.53
CA LEU A 15 -5.38 12.00 -0.29
C LEU A 15 -4.05 11.40 0.17
N ILE A 16 -3.20 10.96 -0.75
CA ILE A 16 -1.97 10.24 -0.41
C ILE A 16 -0.97 11.10 0.37
N ASP A 17 -0.99 12.42 0.17
CA ASP A 17 -0.10 13.35 0.90
C ASP A 17 -0.72 13.82 2.23
N LYS A 18 -2.02 13.59 2.43
CA LYS A 18 -2.76 13.98 3.66
C LYS A 18 -2.89 12.84 4.66
N PHE A 19 -2.82 11.60 4.20
CA PHE A 19 -3.02 10.43 5.02
C PHE A 19 -1.79 9.52 4.99
N PRO A 20 -1.45 8.90 6.14
CA PRO A 20 -0.33 7.96 6.20
C PRO A 20 -0.56 6.67 5.42
N PHE A 21 -1.82 6.36 5.11
CA PHE A 21 -2.17 5.21 4.30
C PHE A 21 -3.25 5.56 3.29
N LEU A 22 -3.15 4.96 2.11
CA LEU A 22 -4.20 4.99 1.09
C LEU A 22 -4.61 3.56 0.74
N ALA A 23 -5.87 3.21 0.94
CA ALA A 23 -6.43 1.93 0.51
C ALA A 23 -7.19 2.11 -0.82
N ILE A 24 -6.79 1.35 -1.84
CA ILE A 24 -7.44 1.29 -3.15
C ILE A 24 -8.20 -0.04 -3.25
N ASN A 25 -9.51 0.04 -3.16
CA ASN A 25 -10.40 -1.12 -3.21
C ASN A 25 -11.13 -1.17 -4.57
N GLY A 26 -11.51 -2.36 -5.04
CA GLY A 26 -12.32 -2.55 -6.25
C GLY A 26 -12.21 -3.95 -6.87
N PRO A 27 -12.90 -4.22 -7.99
CA PRO A 27 -12.96 -5.55 -8.62
C PRO A 27 -11.60 -6.06 -9.13
N ILE A 28 -11.37 -7.38 -9.14
CA ILE A 28 -10.23 -8.01 -9.83
C ILE A 28 -10.04 -7.40 -11.24
N GLN A 29 -8.77 -7.21 -11.62
CA GLN A 29 -8.36 -6.73 -12.95
C GLN A 29 -8.73 -5.27 -13.29
N SER A 30 -9.29 -4.48 -12.37
CA SER A 30 -9.54 -3.03 -12.58
C SER A 30 -8.29 -2.14 -12.61
N GLY A 31 -7.09 -2.73 -12.62
CA GLY A 31 -5.83 -1.99 -12.75
C GLY A 31 -5.44 -1.18 -11.50
N LYS A 32 -5.84 -1.64 -10.31
CA LYS A 32 -5.55 -1.00 -9.01
C LYS A 32 -4.05 -0.93 -8.71
N THR A 33 -3.31 -2.02 -8.96
CA THR A 33 -1.84 -2.03 -8.80
C THR A 33 -1.18 -1.03 -9.74
N THR A 34 -1.67 -0.92 -10.98
CA THR A 34 -1.20 0.09 -11.93
C THR A 34 -1.47 1.49 -11.42
N LEU A 35 -2.65 1.75 -10.84
CA LEU A 35 -2.97 3.06 -10.23
C LEU A 35 -2.01 3.40 -9.09
N ALA A 36 -1.77 2.45 -8.18
CA ALA A 36 -0.87 2.65 -7.05
C ALA A 36 0.57 2.98 -7.51
N LYS A 37 1.07 2.25 -8.52
CA LYS A 37 2.38 2.51 -9.13
C LYS A 37 2.45 3.86 -9.83
N MET A 38 1.35 4.30 -10.46
CA MET A 38 1.27 5.64 -11.07
C MET A 38 1.24 6.76 -10.01
N LEU A 39 0.62 6.52 -8.84
CA LEU A 39 0.53 7.50 -7.76
C LEU A 39 1.87 7.71 -7.06
N LYS A 40 2.63 6.64 -6.82
CA LYS A 40 3.96 6.70 -6.20
C LYS A 40 4.92 5.76 -6.93
N PRO A 41 5.52 6.20 -8.06
CA PRO A 41 6.43 5.35 -8.85
C PRO A 41 7.71 4.98 -8.12
N ASN A 42 8.11 5.78 -7.13
CA ASN A 42 9.33 5.56 -6.34
C ASN A 42 9.13 4.57 -5.19
N TYR A 43 7.91 4.07 -4.97
CA TYR A 43 7.63 3.15 -3.86
C TYR A 43 8.00 1.72 -4.25
N GLN A 44 8.51 0.99 -3.26
CA GLN A 44 8.74 -0.43 -3.44
C GLN A 44 7.41 -1.16 -3.55
N TYR A 45 7.34 -2.13 -4.44
CA TYR A 45 6.16 -2.96 -4.62
C TYR A 45 6.38 -4.30 -3.93
N VAL A 46 5.54 -4.62 -2.95
CA VAL A 46 5.62 -5.86 -2.18
C VAL A 46 4.35 -6.67 -2.36
N ASN A 47 4.51 -7.92 -2.79
CA ASN A 47 3.40 -8.84 -2.98
C ASN A 47 3.21 -9.73 -1.75
N LEU A 48 2.33 -9.31 -0.84
CA LEU A 48 2.02 -10.04 0.40
C LEU A 48 1.26 -11.36 0.21
N GLU A 49 0.94 -11.74 -1.03
CA GLU A 49 0.46 -13.10 -1.34
C GLU A 49 1.60 -14.10 -1.47
N LEU A 50 2.85 -13.65 -1.67
CA LEU A 50 4.01 -14.53 -1.69
C LEU A 50 4.26 -15.08 -0.28
N PRO A 51 4.47 -16.40 -0.12
CA PRO A 51 4.68 -17.01 1.20
C PRO A 51 5.82 -16.40 2.00
N GLN A 52 6.92 -16.03 1.33
CA GLN A 52 8.10 -15.43 1.95
C GLN A 52 7.78 -14.07 2.58
N GLU A 53 7.23 -13.14 1.79
CA GLU A 53 6.80 -11.81 2.23
C GLU A 53 5.74 -11.88 3.31
N ARG A 54 4.78 -12.81 3.15
CA ARG A 54 3.72 -13.06 4.13
C ARG A 54 4.27 -13.54 5.46
N ASN A 55 5.24 -14.46 5.44
CA ASN A 55 5.86 -15.00 6.63
C ASN A 55 6.73 -13.94 7.32
N TYR A 56 7.44 -13.12 6.55
CA TYR A 56 8.22 -12.01 7.09
C TYR A 56 7.31 -11.00 7.81
N ALA A 57 6.25 -10.53 7.16
CA ALA A 57 5.26 -9.63 7.76
C ALA A 57 4.53 -10.19 9.00
N LYS A 58 4.43 -11.52 9.11
CA LYS A 58 3.80 -12.20 10.27
C LYS A 58 4.77 -12.41 11.42
N SER A 59 6.00 -12.82 11.12
CA SER A 59 7.02 -13.15 12.12
C SER A 59 7.57 -11.91 12.78
N ASP A 60 7.83 -10.84 12.01
CA ASP A 60 8.28 -9.55 12.53
C ASP A 60 7.57 -8.38 11.83
N PRO A 61 6.37 -8.00 12.31
CA PRO A 61 5.64 -6.87 11.75
C PRO A 61 6.39 -5.54 11.89
N LEU A 62 7.17 -5.33 12.95
CA LEU A 62 7.86 -4.05 13.17
C LEU A 62 9.10 -3.94 12.27
N GLY A 63 9.91 -5.00 12.19
CA GLY A 63 11.03 -5.07 11.24
C GLY A 63 10.56 -4.95 9.80
N PHE A 64 9.44 -5.58 9.44
CA PHE A 64 8.83 -5.43 8.12
C PHE A 64 8.49 -3.97 7.82
N LEU A 65 7.84 -3.26 8.75
CA LEU A 65 7.51 -1.84 8.57
C LEU A 65 8.77 -0.96 8.51
N ASN A 66 9.81 -1.31 9.27
CA ASN A 66 11.10 -0.61 9.25
C ASN A 66 11.83 -0.77 7.92
N THR A 67 11.77 -1.96 7.31
CA THR A 67 12.36 -2.22 5.99
C THR A 67 11.75 -1.32 4.90
N TYR A 68 10.47 -0.94 5.04
CA TYR A 68 9.74 -0.16 4.05
C TYR A 68 9.42 1.27 4.49
N GLN A 69 10.27 1.89 5.32
CA GLN A 69 10.13 3.26 5.80
C GLN A 69 10.13 4.35 4.71
N ASN A 70 10.51 4.02 3.47
CA ASN A 70 10.49 4.98 2.35
C ASN A 70 9.23 4.90 1.48
N GLY A 71 8.23 4.14 1.91
CA GLY A 71 6.96 4.00 1.23
C GLY A 71 6.89 2.75 0.37
N VAL A 72 5.74 2.11 0.42
CA VAL A 72 5.54 0.77 -0.13
C VAL A 72 4.11 0.61 -0.62
N ILE A 73 3.99 -0.13 -1.73
CA ILE A 73 2.74 -0.54 -2.34
C ILE A 73 2.53 -2.02 -2.04
N TYR A 74 1.47 -2.34 -1.32
CA TYR A 74 1.07 -3.71 -1.02
C TYR A 74 -0.06 -4.18 -1.94
N ARG A 75 0.03 -5.41 -2.49
CA ARG A 75 -1.07 -6.00 -3.27
C ARG A 75 -2.23 -6.56 -2.43
N ALA A 76 -1.97 -6.82 -1.15
CA ALA A 76 -2.97 -7.33 -0.22
C ALA A 76 -2.70 -6.77 1.18
N ILE A 77 -3.72 -6.66 2.02
CA ILE A 77 -3.55 -6.26 3.42
C ILE A 77 -3.45 -7.49 4.31
N LEU A 78 -2.56 -7.45 5.31
CA LEU A 78 -2.40 -8.51 6.29
C LEU A 78 -2.75 -8.01 7.70
N ARG A 79 -3.57 -8.78 8.44
CA ARG A 79 -4.00 -8.41 9.80
C ARG A 79 -2.84 -8.28 10.82
N ALA A 80 -1.71 -8.92 10.57
CA ALA A 80 -0.53 -8.74 11.42
C ALA A 80 0.03 -7.31 11.29
N LEU A 81 0.02 -6.75 10.07
CA LEU A 81 0.48 -5.39 9.81
C LEU A 81 -0.44 -4.36 10.45
N THR A 82 -1.77 -4.56 10.44
CA THR A 82 -2.73 -3.65 11.09
C THR A 82 -2.47 -3.47 12.59
N LYS A 83 -2.02 -4.51 13.28
CA LYS A 83 -1.57 -4.43 14.70
C LYS A 83 -0.20 -3.78 14.86
N GLY A 84 0.68 -3.93 13.87
CA GLY A 84 1.97 -3.24 13.83
C GLY A 84 1.81 -1.73 13.76
N TYR A 85 0.93 -1.24 12.87
CA TYR A 85 0.65 0.19 12.72
C TYR A 85 0.09 0.84 13.99
N SER A 86 -0.74 0.15 14.76
CA SER A 86 -1.27 0.70 16.03
C SER A 86 -0.21 0.85 17.12
N ARG A 87 0.95 0.19 16.96
CA ARG A 87 2.09 0.26 17.89
C ARG A 87 3.17 1.24 17.43
N LEU A 88 3.09 1.77 16.22
CA LEU A 88 4.03 2.76 15.74
C LEU A 88 3.75 4.14 16.38
N PRO A 89 4.79 4.91 16.74
CA PRO A 89 4.61 6.28 17.20
C PRO A 89 3.92 7.10 16.11
N LYS A 90 2.93 7.93 16.50
CA LYS A 90 2.07 8.74 15.61
C LYS A 90 2.81 9.75 14.71
N PHE A 91 4.14 9.79 14.75
CA PHE A 91 4.97 10.76 14.02
C PHE A 91 5.86 10.13 12.95
N THR A 92 5.98 8.80 12.87
CA THR A 92 6.76 8.12 11.83
C THR A 92 5.85 7.64 10.71
N PHE A 93 5.07 8.55 10.14
CA PHE A 93 4.11 8.22 9.10
C PHE A 93 4.74 8.29 7.72
N THR A 94 5.50 7.25 7.39
CA THR A 94 5.76 6.89 6.01
C THR A 94 4.43 6.66 5.31
N ILE A 95 4.20 7.35 4.19
CA ILE A 95 3.01 7.15 3.36
C ILE A 95 3.07 5.75 2.75
N GLN A 96 2.02 4.95 2.95
CA GLN A 96 1.92 3.59 2.43
C GLN A 96 0.65 3.41 1.60
N VAL A 97 0.75 2.66 0.50
CA VAL A 97 -0.37 2.43 -0.40
C VAL A 97 -0.75 0.96 -0.34
N PHE A 98 -1.99 0.69 0.04
CA PHE A 98 -2.56 -0.65 0.05
C PHE A 98 -3.50 -0.77 -1.15
N CYS A 99 -3.32 -1.81 -1.94
CA CYS A 99 -4.30 -2.26 -2.90
C CYS A 99 -5.07 -3.42 -2.26
N VAL A 100 -6.38 -3.29 -2.07
CA VAL A 100 -7.22 -4.41 -1.64
C VAL A 100 -7.91 -4.96 -2.88
N VAL A 101 -7.57 -6.20 -3.21
CA VAL A 101 -8.19 -6.97 -4.29
C VAL A 101 -9.28 -7.84 -3.64
N TYR A 102 -10.54 -7.58 -3.99
CA TYR A 102 -11.62 -8.56 -3.87
C TYR A 102 -11.83 -9.19 -5.24
#